data_AF-A0A6C0KK11-F1
#
_entry.id   AF-A0A6C0KK11-F1
#
_cell.length_a   1.000
_cell.length_b   1.000
_cell.length_c   1.000
_cell.angle_alpha   90.00
_cell.angle_beta   90.00
_cell.angle_gamma   90.00
#
_symmetry.space_group_name_H-M   'P 1'
#
loop_
_entity.id
_entity.type
_entity.pdbx_description
1 polymer ?
#
loop_
_entity_poly.entity_id
_entity_poly.type
_entity_poly.pdbx_seq_one_letter_code
_entity_poly.pdbx_strand_id
1 'polypeptide(L)' 'MSKFLKLTGMILNTHYINTIMIQPNKYVIHTTNTKLFGHISLCYGSGYGYISADKEEIEVCETKHPTDYKIVSEWIQKTG' A
#
# COMPACT_ATOMS: atom_id res chain seq x y z
N MET A 1 15.49 -10.34 2.70
CA MET A 1 14.09 -9.93 2.47
C MET A 1 13.99 -9.15 1.17
N SER A 2 12.82 -9.17 0.52
CA SER A 2 12.64 -8.45 -0.74
C SER A 2 12.77 -6.95 -0.49
N LYS A 3 13.69 -6.29 -1.21
CA LYS A 3 13.88 -4.83 -1.14
C LYS A 3 12.63 -4.08 -1.62
N PHE A 4 11.79 -4.75 -2.40
CA PHE A 4 10.60 -4.18 -3.00
C PHE A 4 9.36 -5.02 -2.71
N LEU A 5 8.24 -4.35 -2.46
CA LEU A 5 6.91 -4.90 -2.40
C LEU A 5 6.20 -4.55 -3.70
N LYS A 6 5.97 -5.56 -4.55
CA LYS A 6 5.35 -5.40 -5.86
C LYS A 6 3.85 -5.61 -5.74
N LEU A 7 3.08 -4.53 -5.83
CA LEU A 7 1.62 -4.55 -5.98
C LEU A 7 1.25 -4.53 -7.47
N THR A 8 -0.02 -4.75 -7.77
CA THR A 8 -0.54 -4.85 -9.15
C THR A 8 -0.31 -3.56 -9.93
N GLY A 9 -0.48 -2.40 -9.29
CA GLY A 9 -0.32 -1.08 -9.93
C GLY A 9 0.96 -0.32 -9.57
N MET A 10 1.80 -0.84 -8.66
CA MET A 10 2.97 -0.11 -8.16
C MET A 10 4.05 -1.02 -7.59
N ILE A 11 5.29 -0.52 -7.56
CA ILE A 11 6.41 -1.16 -6.87
C ILE A 11 6.83 -0.24 -5.74
N LEU A 12 6.71 -0.74 -4.51
CA LEU A 12 7.08 -0.01 -3.30
C LEU A 12 8.46 -0.47 -2.84
N ASN A 13 9.34 0.48 -2.53
CA ASN A 13 10.57 0.14 -1.83
C ASN A 13 10.27 -0.01 -0.33
N THR A 14 10.47 -1.22 0.19
CA THR A 14 10.16 -1.58 1.58
C THR A 14 10.96 -0.76 2.60
N HIS A 15 12.12 -0.22 2.22
CA HIS A 15 12.91 0.69 3.05
C HIS A 15 12.15 1.98 3.40
N TYR A 16 11.21 2.40 2.56
CA TYR A 16 10.40 3.61 2.81
C TYR A 16 9.08 3.32 3.52
N ILE A 17 8.76 2.05 3.78
CA ILE A 17 7.57 1.69 4.57
C ILE A 17 7.90 1.93 6.04
N ASN A 18 7.23 2.92 6.63
CA ASN A 18 7.40 3.25 8.03
C ASN A 18 6.56 2.32 8.91
N THR A 19 5.30 2.16 8.53
CA THR A 19 4.30 1.44 9.33
C THR A 19 3.24 0.88 8.41
N ILE A 20 2.77 -0.33 8.72
CA ILE A 20 1.56 -0.88 8.12
C ILE A 20 0.52 -1.02 9.23
N MET A 21 -0.57 -0.28 9.11
CA MET A 21 -1.72 -0.42 9.99
C MET A 21 -2.63 -1.53 9.46
N ILE A 22 -2.86 -2.53 10.31
CA ILE A 22 -3.78 -3.63 10.03
C ILE A 22 -5.16 -3.24 10.54
N GLN A 23 -6.14 -3.22 9.66
CA GLN A 23 -7.54 -2.97 10.00
C GLN A 23 -8.41 -4.14 9.51
N PRO A 24 -9.65 -4.29 10.01
CA PRO A 24 -10.58 -5.24 9.45
C PRO A 24 -10.75 -5.00 7.93
N ASN A 25 -10.40 -6.01 7.13
CA ASN A 25 -10.53 -6.04 5.66
C ASN A 25 -9.67 -5.03 4.88
N LYS A 26 -8.70 -4.35 5.52
CA LYS A 26 -7.76 -3.49 4.81
C LYS A 26 -6.42 -3.31 5.52
N TYR A 27 -5.38 -3.04 4.73
CA TYR A 27 -4.08 -2.58 5.18
C TYR A 27 -3.88 -1.13 4.77
N VAL A 28 -3.26 -0.33 5.64
CA VAL A 28 -2.83 1.03 5.32
C VAL A 28 -1.32 1.10 5.47
N ILE A 29 -0.62 1.31 4.36
CA ILE A 29 0.83 1.41 4.33
C ILE A 29 1.20 2.89 4.37
N HIS A 30 1.93 3.30 5.40
CA HIS A 30 2.45 4.66 5.52
C HIS A 30 3.91 4.70 5.06
N THR A 31 4.22 5.56 4.09
CA THR A 31 5.58 5.75 3.59
C THR A 31 6.16 7.12 3.94
N THR A 32 7.47 7.19 4.18
CA THR A 32 8.17 8.43 4.56
C THR A 32 8.66 9.28 3.38
N ASN A 33 8.46 8.82 2.14
CA ASN A 33 8.98 9.49 0.96
C ASN A 33 7.83 10.19 0.20
N THR A 34 8.10 11.39 -0.32
CA THR A 34 7.17 12.25 -1.07
C THR A 34 7.24 12.05 -2.58
N LYS A 35 7.89 10.96 -3.03
CA LYS A 35 8.11 10.63 -4.44
C LYS A 35 7.84 9.16 -4.74
N LEU A 36 6.62 8.67 -4.48
CA LEU A 36 6.18 7.43 -5.13
C LEU A 36 5.81 7.73 -6.59
N PHE A 37 6.71 7.42 -7.52
CA PHE A 37 6.38 7.39 -8.94
C PHE A 37 5.61 6.11 -9.26
N GLY A 38 4.28 6.23 -9.34
CA GLY A 38 3.39 5.16 -9.80
C GLY A 38 2.02 5.72 -10.19
N HIS A 39 1.51 5.34 -11.36
CA HIS A 39 0.17 5.70 -11.79
C HIS A 39 -0.86 4.82 -11.07
N ILE A 40 -1.36 5.28 -9.92
CA ILE A 40 -2.50 4.65 -9.27
C ILE A 40 -3.75 5.04 -10.08
N SER A 41 -4.19 4.13 -10.94
CA SER A 41 -5.53 4.22 -11.50
C SER A 41 -6.51 3.87 -10.39
N LEU A 42 -6.88 4.87 -9.58
CA LEU A 42 -8.03 4.80 -8.66
C LEU A 42 -9.31 4.73 -9.50
N CYS A 43 -9.52 3.59 -10.15
CA CYS A 43 -10.73 3.32 -10.89
C CYS A 43 -11.88 3.10 -9.90
N TYR A 44 -12.82 4.04 -9.94
CA TYR A 44 -14.22 3.94 -9.52
C TYR A 44 -14.51 3.86 -8.02
N GLY A 45 -15.13 4.94 -7.54
CA GLY A 45 -15.96 4.93 -6.34
C GLY A 45 -15.48 5.91 -5.29
N SER A 46 -16.00 7.14 -5.36
CA SER A 46 -16.22 8.08 -4.25
C SER A 46 -15.57 7.67 -2.92
N GLY A 47 -14.27 7.91 -2.83
CA GLY A 47 -13.49 7.90 -1.60
C GLY A 47 -12.41 8.93 -1.84
N TYR A 48 -12.50 10.06 -1.14
CA TYR A 48 -11.41 11.02 -1.09
C TYR A 48 -10.20 10.32 -0.46
N GLY A 49 -9.36 9.68 -1.28
CA GLY A 49 -8.00 9.35 -0.90
C GLY A 49 -7.21 10.65 -0.90
N TYR A 50 -7.21 11.35 0.23
CA TYR A 50 -6.32 12.50 0.42
C TYR A 50 -4.88 11.99 0.39
N ILE A 51 -4.20 12.16 -0.75
CA ILE A 51 -2.74 12.14 -0.76
C ILE A 51 -2.31 13.47 -0.13
N SER A 52 -2.28 13.52 1.20
CA SER A 52 -1.70 14.67 1.90
C SER A 52 -0.19 14.64 1.66
N ALA A 53 0.36 15.73 1.16
CA ALA A 53 1.75 15.82 0.72
C ALA A 53 2.80 15.63 1.85
N ASP A 54 2.36 15.45 3.09
CA ASP A 54 3.24 15.27 4.24
C ASP A 54 3.51 13.78 4.57
N LYS A 55 2.63 12.86 4.13
CA LYS A 55 2.74 11.39 4.28
C LYS A 55 1.96 10.68 3.16
N GLU A 56 2.64 9.89 2.35
CA GLU A 56 1.97 9.04 1.36
C GLU A 56 1.35 7.81 2.07
N GLU A 57 0.03 7.67 1.96
CA GLU A 57 -0.73 6.55 2.50
C GLU A 57 -1.28 5.70 1.35
N ILE A 58 -1.08 4.38 1.44
CA ILE A 58 -1.56 3.43 0.45
C ILE A 58 -2.55 2.50 1.13
N GLU A 59 -3.81 2.62 0.72
CA GLU A 59 -4.86 1.74 1.19
C GLU A 59 -4.98 0.51 0.29
N VAL A 60 -4.88 -0.67 0.89
CA VAL A 60 -5.05 -1.96 0.23
C VAL A 60 -6.23 -2.68 0.89
N CYS A 61 -7.39 -2.68 0.23
CA CYS A 61 -8.62 -3.28 0.75
C CYS A 61 -8.85 -4.67 0.15
N GLU A 62 -9.23 -5.64 0.97
CA GLU A 62 -9.47 -7.04 0.57
C GLU A 62 -10.54 -7.17 -0.52
N THR A 63 -11.64 -6.41 -0.40
CA THR A 63 -12.76 -6.49 -1.33
C THR A 63 -12.49 -5.79 -2.66
N LYS A 64 -11.71 -4.70 -2.65
CA LYS A 64 -11.41 -3.90 -3.84
C LYS A 64 -10.14 -4.36 -4.56
N HIS A 65 -9.15 -4.83 -3.80
CA HIS A 65 -7.82 -5.20 -4.26
C HIS A 65 -7.40 -6.56 -3.66
N PRO A 66 -8.15 -7.65 -3.92
CA PRO A 66 -7.91 -8.95 -3.28
C PRO A 66 -6.49 -9.49 -3.55
N THR A 67 -5.96 -9.25 -4.76
CA THR A 67 -4.61 -9.64 -5.14
C THR A 67 -3.55 -8.88 -4.33
N ASP A 68 -3.66 -7.55 -4.26
CA ASP A 68 -2.71 -6.72 -3.52
C ASP A 68 -2.81 -6.98 -2.01
N TYR A 69 -4.03 -7.20 -1.51
CA TYR A 69 -4.27 -7.57 -0.12
C TYR A 69 -3.57 -8.87 0.25
N LYS A 70 -3.67 -9.89 -0.60
CA LYS A 70 -2.95 -11.15 -0.42
C LYS A 70 -1.44 -10.95 -0.43
N ILE A 71 -0.91 -10.15 -1.37
CA ILE A 71 0.53 -9.85 -1.47
C ILE A 71 1.02 -9.18 -0.18
N VAL A 72 0.30 -8.18 0.32
CA VAL A 72 0.65 -7.49 1.56
C VAL A 72 0.57 -8.44 2.75
N SER A 73 -0.48 -9.26 2.85
CA SER A 73 -0.64 -10.26 3.92
C SER A 73 0.52 -11.28 3.92
N GLU A 74 0.87 -11.83 2.76
CA GLU A 74 1.99 -12.77 2.64
C GLU A 74 3.33 -12.10 2.97
N TRP A 75 3.50 -10.82 2.60
CA TRP A 75 4.70 -10.07 2.93
C TRP A 75 4.84 -9.83 4.43
N ILE A 76 3.74 -9.47 5.12
CA ILE A 76 3.70 -9.30 6.59
C ILE A 76 4.07 -10.62 7.27
N GLN A 77 3.46 -11.74 6.87
CA GLN A 77 3.75 -13.07 7.44
C GLN A 77 5.20 -13.53 7.25
N LYS A 78 5.89 -13.06 6.19
CA LYS A 78 7.30 -13.38 5.92
C LYS A 78 8.28 -12.43 6.61
N THR A 79 7.80 -11.29 7.12
CA THR A 79 8.64 -10.18 7.64
C THR A 79 8.48 -9.97 9.14
N GLY A 80 7.32 -10.30 9.71
CA GLY A 80 7.09 -10.37 11.16
C GLY A 80 7.55 -11.69 11.75
#